data_AF-A0A7K8H3N0-F1
#
_entry.id   AF-A0A7K8H3N0-F1
#
_cell.length_a   1.000
_cell.length_b   1.000
_cell.length_c   1.000
_cell.angle_alpha   90.00
_cell.angle_beta   90.00
_cell.angle_gamma   90.00
#
_symmetry.space_group_name_H-M   'P 1'
#
loop_
_entity.id
_entity.type
_entity.pdbx_description
1 polymer ?
#
loop_
_entity_poly.entity_id
_entity_poly.type
_entity_poly.pdbx_seq_one_letter_code
_entity_poly.pdbx_strand_id
1 'polypeptide(L)' 'RKGNSQISEGPSPERLRILRHHLHLRSRGWLQDPAGHWVKDGNAEFDSDEEEPPPLPPA' A
#
# COMPACT_ATOMS: atom_id res chain seq x y z
N ARG A 1 36.18 7.26 -12.67
CA ARG A 1 34.74 7.13 -12.29
C ARG A 1 34.24 5.80 -12.85
N LYS A 2 34.15 4.75 -12.02
CA LYS A 2 33.60 3.45 -12.43
C LYS A 2 32.15 3.38 -11.97
N GLY A 3 31.25 3.06 -12.90
CA GLY A 3 29.81 3.25 -12.80
C GLY A 3 29.16 2.48 -11.64
N ASN A 4 28.22 3.17 -11.00
CA ASN A 4 27.27 2.64 -10.03
C ASN A 4 26.20 1.83 -10.78
N SER A 5 26.58 0.65 -11.29
CA SER A 5 25.65 -0.31 -11.88
C SER A 5 25.46 -1.47 -10.91
N GLN A 6 24.84 -1.18 -9.77
CA GLN A 6 24.29 -2.23 -8.90
C GLN A 6 23.03 -2.75 -9.59
N ILE A 7 23.28 -3.60 -10.58
CA ILE A 7 22.32 -4.46 -11.25
C ILE A 7 21.38 -5.05 -10.22
N SER A 8 20.13 -4.59 -10.36
CA SER A 8 18.87 -5.18 -9.97
C SER A 8 18.89 -6.71 -9.99
N GLU A 9 19.46 -7.35 -8.98
CA GLU A 9 19.02 -8.67 -8.58
C GLU A 9 17.56 -8.49 -8.15
N GLY A 10 16.64 -8.87 -9.04
CA GLY A 10 15.22 -8.81 -8.76
C GLY A 10 14.95 -9.42 -7.38
N PRO A 11 14.00 -8.88 -6.60
CA PRO A 11 13.73 -9.41 -5.26
C PRO A 11 13.58 -10.92 -5.35
N SER A 12 14.34 -11.63 -4.51
CA SER A 12 14.29 -13.09 -4.45
C SER A 12 12.83 -13.56 -4.38
N PRO A 13 12.48 -14.75 -4.89
CA PRO A 13 11.10 -15.22 -4.87
C PRO A 13 10.50 -15.20 -3.46
N GLU A 14 11.33 -15.39 -2.43
CA GLU A 14 10.94 -15.23 -1.04
C GLU A 14 10.59 -13.78 -0.66
N ARG A 15 11.43 -12.81 -1.02
CA ARG A 15 11.16 -11.39 -0.80
C ARG A 15 9.89 -10.94 -1.53
N LEU A 16 9.64 -11.44 -2.73
CA LEU A 16 8.39 -11.21 -3.45
C LEU A 16 7.18 -11.81 -2.71
N ARG A 17 7.33 -13.02 -2.17
CA ARG A 17 6.27 -13.66 -1.37
C ARG A 17 5.95 -12.90 -0.08
N ILE A 18 6.96 -12.33 0.57
CA ILE A 18 6.79 -11.50 1.75
C ILE A 18 6.12 -10.18 1.36
N LEU A 19 6.60 -9.52 0.30
CA LEU A 19 6.05 -8.25 -0.17
C LEU A 19 4.57 -8.36 -0.59
N ARG A 20 4.21 -9.38 -1.38
CA ARG A 20 2.80 -9.60 -1.76
C ARG A 20 1.92 -9.83 -0.52
N HIS A 21 2.43 -10.51 0.50
CA HIS A 21 1.69 -10.78 1.72
C HIS A 21 1.46 -9.48 2.50
N HIS A 22 2.48 -8.62 2.62
CA HIS A 22 2.36 -7.32 3.26
C HIS A 22 1.38 -6.40 2.52
N LEU A 23 1.44 -6.35 1.19
CA LEU A 23 0.51 -5.55 0.39
C LEU A 23 -0.93 -6.05 0.52
N HIS A 24 -1.14 -7.37 0.54
CA HIS A 24 -2.45 -7.98 0.75
C HIS A 24 -3.04 -7.63 2.12
N LEU A 25 -2.21 -7.66 3.17
CA LEU A 25 -2.61 -7.25 4.51
C LEU A 25 -3.01 -5.76 4.52
N ARG A 26 -2.18 -4.87 3.96
CA ARG A 26 -2.49 -3.43 3.89
C ARG A 26 -3.77 -3.13 3.12
N SER A 27 -4.00 -3.78 1.99
CA SER A 27 -5.23 -3.61 1.19
C SER A 27 -6.48 -4.11 1.91
N ARG A 28 -6.35 -4.97 2.92
CA ARG A 28 -7.44 -5.49 3.74
C ARG A 28 -7.61 -4.74 5.06
N GLY A 29 -6.99 -3.56 5.16
CA GLY A 29 -7.05 -2.72 6.35
C GLY A 29 -6.17 -3.20 7.50
N TRP A 30 -5.07 -3.92 7.23
CA TRP A 30 -4.11 -4.25 8.29
C TRP A 30 -2.96 -3.24 8.30
N LEU A 31 -2.70 -2.67 9.46
CA LEU A 31 -1.59 -1.77 9.72
C LEU A 31 -0.57 -2.44 10.62
N GLN A 32 0.70 -2.09 10.43
CA GLN A 32 1.76 -2.57 11.30
C GLN A 32 1.93 -1.59 12.44
N ASP A 33 1.69 -2.04 13.68
CA ASP A 33 1.97 -1.30 14.89
C ASP A 33 3.49 -1.03 15.01
N PRO A 34 3.93 0.03 15.73
CA PRO A 34 5.34 0.27 16.06
C PRO A 34 6.10 -0.95 16.62
N ALA A 35 5.41 -1.92 17.24
CA ALA A 35 5.99 -3.18 17.70
C ALA A 35 6.18 -4.23 16.59
N GLY A 36 5.75 -3.96 15.36
CA GLY A 36 5.84 -4.87 14.21
C GLY A 36 4.66 -5.83 14.06
N HIS A 37 3.63 -5.72 14.89
CA HIS A 37 2.44 -6.57 14.81
C HIS A 37 1.43 -6.05 13.79
N TRP A 38 0.82 -6.96 13.03
CA TRP A 38 -0.28 -6.61 12.13
C TRP A 38 -1.57 -6.49 12.93
N VAL A 39 -2.07 -5.26 13.05
CA VAL A 39 -3.33 -4.93 13.70
C VAL A 39 -4.34 -4.61 12.61
N LYS A 40 -5.54 -5.17 12.72
CA LYS A 40 -6.64 -4.86 11.81
C LYS A 40 -7.14 -3.48 12.17
N ASP A 41 -6.87 -2.51 11.32
CA ASP A 41 -7.41 -1.17 11.43
C ASP A 41 -8.89 -1.21 11.03
N GLY A 42 -9.76 -0.97 12.01
CA GLY A 42 -11.21 -0.88 11.81
C GLY A 42 -11.65 0.43 11.15
N ASN A 43 -10.72 1.36 10.92
CA ASN A 43 -10.92 2.67 10.31
C ASN A 43 -10.28 2.76 8.90
N ALA A 44 -9.74 1.65 8.38
CA ALA A 44 -9.38 1.54 6.98
C ALA A 44 -10.66 1.26 6.17
N GLU A 45 -11.65 2.13 6.36
CA GLU A 45 -12.54 2.50 5.29
C GLU A 45 -11.60 3.10 4.25
N PHE A 46 -11.24 2.26 3.28
CA PHE A 46 -11.07 2.79 1.94
C PHE A 46 -12.48 3.27 1.56
N ASP A 47 -12.93 4.37 2.18
CA ASP A 47 -13.94 5.21 1.59
C ASP A 47 -13.33 5.52 0.23
N SER A 48 -13.86 4.86 -0.79
CA SER A 48 -14.21 5.59 -1.99
C SER A 48 -14.96 6.86 -1.55
N ASP A 49 -14.23 7.86 -1.06
CA ASP A 49 -14.56 9.26 -1.24
C ASP A 49 -14.18 9.47 -2.72
N GLU A 50 -15.01 9.20 -3.73
CA GLU A 50 -16.40 9.61 -3.95
C GLU A 50 -16.70 11.05 -3.51
N GLU A 51 -15.72 11.94 -3.67
CA GLU A 51 -16.02 13.34 -4.00
C GLU A 51 -16.21 13.46 -5.52
N GLU A 52 -17.43 13.23 -6.01
CA GLU A 52 -17.85 13.91 -7.24
C GLU A 52 -18.32 15.33 -6.82
N PRO A 53 -17.71 16.42 -7.31
CA PRO A 53 -18.10 17.76 -6.92
C PRO A 53 -19.56 18.03 -7.35
N PRO A 54 -20.33 18.80 -6.56
CA PRO A 54 -21.77 18.99 -6.80
C PRO A 54 -22.03 19.65 -8.18
N PRO A 55 -23.08 19.23 -8.91
CA PRO A 55 -23.45 19.88 -10.16
C PRO A 55 -23.91 21.33 -9.89
N LEU A 56 -23.35 22.27 -10.65
CA LEU A 56 -23.66 23.70 -10.58
C LEU A 56 -25.15 23.93 -10.90
N PRO A 57 -25.90 24.74 -10.12
CA PRO A 57 -27.29 25.06 -10.48
C PRO A 57 -27.33 25.88 -11.78
N PRO A 58 -28.33 25.66 -12.66
CA PRO A 58 -28.48 26.46 -13.87
C PRO A 58 -28.91 27.90 -13.53
N ALA A 59 -28.37 28.87 -14.28
CA ALA A 59 -28.72 30.30 -14.22
C ALA A 59 -30.06 30.60 -14.88
#